data_AF-A0A4Q3CC38-F1
#
_entry.id   AF-A0A4Q3CC38-F1
#
_cell.length_a   1.000
_cell.length_b   1.000
_cell.length_c   1.000
_cell.angle_alpha   90.00
_cell.angle_beta   90.00
_cell.angle_gamma   90.00
#
_symmetry.space_group_name_H-M   'P 1'
#
loop_
_entity.id
_entity.type
_entity.pdbx_description
1 polymer ?
#
loop_
_entity_poly.entity_id
_entity_poly.type
_entity_poly.pdbx_seq_one_letter_code
_entity_poly.pdbx_strand_id
1 'polypeptide(L)'
;MIRKLALLFILTFLSVIGYAQAPTYINGPTTIFASGTTVWYGDVTFGPAAVVYIEDGATPIFFGKNMVVDPGARFVSLPGNSQTGTGRIIFRDNNPIYPSYPLQQTLNGGYSTGADPSLLNIEVDNALGLSLTGNARITNTVQFTRGHIYLNNFNLVLDNDATFNNFNVSKHVVTNGTGVVVKEAVNNGASFLFPVSITGMDYTPATITNNSATRNINVQVKNYSGSASIESTFATRG
;
A
#
# COMPACT_ATOMS: atom_id res chain seq x y z
N MET A 1 -19.45 50.53 -23.10
CA MET A 1 -18.10 49.91 -23.06
C MET A 1 -17.89 49.04 -21.83
N ILE A 2 -18.24 49.50 -20.63
CA ILE A 2 -18.11 48.79 -19.33
C ILE A 2 -18.73 47.37 -19.28
N ARG A 3 -19.90 47.13 -19.88
CA ARG A 3 -20.54 45.79 -19.87
C ARG A 3 -19.77 44.71 -20.63
N LYS A 4 -19.05 45.07 -21.70
CA LYS A 4 -18.24 44.12 -22.48
C LYS A 4 -16.93 43.78 -21.77
N LEU A 5 -16.36 44.73 -21.03
CA LEU A 5 -15.14 44.53 -20.24
C LEU A 5 -15.40 43.62 -19.02
N ALA A 6 -16.56 43.75 -18.38
CA ALA A 6 -16.95 42.89 -17.25
C ALA A 6 -17.17 41.43 -17.69
N LEU A 7 -17.75 41.20 -18.87
CA LEU A 7 -17.95 39.85 -19.42
C LEU A 7 -16.62 39.17 -19.76
N LEU A 8 -15.65 39.93 -20.29
CA LEU A 8 -14.31 39.44 -20.59
C LEU A 8 -13.56 39.04 -19.31
N PHE A 9 -13.68 39.83 -18.24
CA PHE A 9 -13.09 39.53 -16.94
C PHE A 9 -13.67 38.25 -16.32
N ILE A 10 -14.98 38.06 -16.42
CA ILE A 10 -15.66 36.84 -15.94
C ILE A 10 -15.22 35.61 -16.77
N LEU A 11 -15.15 35.71 -18.11
CA LEU A 11 -14.67 34.60 -18.93
C LEU A 11 -13.21 34.22 -18.65
N THR A 12 -12.33 35.20 -18.35
CA THR A 12 -10.95 34.90 -17.96
C THR A 12 -10.86 34.18 -16.60
N PHE A 13 -11.75 34.48 -15.65
CA PHE A 13 -11.83 33.75 -14.38
C PHE A 13 -12.44 32.34 -14.51
N LEU A 14 -13.35 32.11 -15.47
CA LEU A 14 -13.84 30.76 -15.79
C LEU A 14 -12.87 29.93 -16.63
N SER A 15 -11.88 30.56 -17.27
CA SER A 15 -10.88 29.87 -18.11
C SER A 15 -9.67 29.31 -17.33
N VAL A 16 -9.63 29.47 -16.00
CA VAL A 16 -8.73 28.69 -15.14
C VAL A 16 -9.32 27.29 -14.99
N ILE A 17 -9.37 26.58 -16.12
CA ILE A 17 -9.61 25.14 -16.14
C ILE A 17 -8.39 24.54 -15.45
N GLY A 18 -8.55 24.22 -14.16
CA GLY A 18 -7.60 23.35 -13.49
C GLY A 18 -7.46 22.09 -14.33
N TYR A 19 -6.25 21.77 -14.77
CA TYR A 19 -5.93 20.46 -15.33
C TYR A 19 -6.12 19.44 -14.22
N ALA A 20 -7.36 19.04 -13.97
CA ALA A 20 -7.69 17.88 -13.16
C ALA A 20 -7.16 16.68 -13.94
N GLN A 21 -6.19 16.00 -13.36
CA GLN A 21 -5.64 14.80 -13.97
C GLN A 21 -6.75 13.78 -14.08
N ALA A 22 -6.98 13.25 -15.28
CA ALA A 22 -8.02 12.28 -15.50
C ALA A 22 -7.68 11.02 -14.68
N PRO A 23 -8.62 10.52 -13.85
CA PRO A 23 -8.44 9.24 -13.18
C PRO A 23 -8.25 8.15 -14.24
N THR A 24 -7.31 7.25 -13.99
CA THR A 24 -7.05 6.09 -14.84
C THR A 24 -7.91 4.93 -14.37
N TYR A 25 -8.72 4.37 -15.28
CA TYR A 25 -9.50 3.16 -15.01
C TYR A 25 -8.98 2.01 -15.86
N ILE A 26 -8.49 0.96 -15.22
CA ILE A 26 -7.98 -0.26 -15.87
C ILE A 26 -8.94 -1.39 -15.55
N ASN A 27 -9.54 -2.01 -16.57
CA ASN A 27 -10.52 -3.09 -16.37
C ASN A 27 -10.36 -4.23 -17.39
N GLY A 28 -9.11 -4.45 -17.83
CA GLY A 28 -8.76 -5.54 -18.73
C GLY A 28 -7.29 -5.93 -18.55
N PRO A 29 -6.79 -6.87 -19.36
CA PRO A 29 -5.39 -7.25 -19.35
C PRO A 29 -4.48 -6.06 -19.66
N THR A 30 -3.43 -5.87 -18.87
CA THR A 30 -2.42 -4.83 -19.06
C THR A 30 -1.07 -5.39 -18.66
N THR A 31 -0.04 -5.15 -19.46
CA THR A 31 1.34 -5.54 -19.15
C THR A 31 2.18 -4.29 -18.85
N ILE A 32 2.91 -4.34 -17.75
CA ILE A 32 3.88 -3.35 -17.33
C ILE A 32 5.26 -3.93 -17.59
N PHE A 33 5.92 -3.39 -18.61
CA PHE A 33 7.23 -3.85 -19.07
C PHE A 33 8.37 -3.25 -18.24
N ALA A 34 9.41 -4.02 -17.98
CA ALA A 34 10.59 -3.56 -17.24
C ALA A 34 11.44 -2.56 -18.03
N SER A 35 11.41 -2.66 -19.35
CA SER A 35 12.05 -1.71 -20.27
C SER A 35 11.26 -0.39 -20.42
N GLY A 36 9.99 -0.37 -19.98
CA GLY A 36 9.10 0.77 -20.07
C GLY A 36 9.06 1.60 -18.79
N THR A 37 8.63 2.85 -18.93
CA THR A 37 8.31 3.72 -17.78
C THR A 37 6.80 3.85 -17.69
N THR A 38 6.17 3.10 -16.78
CA THR A 38 4.75 3.27 -16.46
C THR A 38 4.60 4.24 -15.32
N VAL A 39 3.84 5.31 -15.55
CA VAL A 39 3.58 6.35 -14.54
C VAL A 39 2.11 6.69 -14.53
N TRP A 40 1.51 6.66 -13.34
CA TRP A 40 0.15 7.14 -13.10
C TRP A 40 0.25 8.46 -12.35
N TYR A 41 0.03 9.57 -13.05
CA TYR A 41 0.09 10.88 -12.44
C TYR A 41 -1.15 11.17 -11.57
N GLY A 42 -2.31 10.65 -11.98
CA GLY A 42 -3.61 10.82 -11.30
C GLY A 42 -4.06 9.56 -10.57
N ASP A 43 -5.24 9.63 -9.96
CA ASP A 43 -5.86 8.48 -9.28
C ASP A 43 -5.99 7.28 -10.23
N VAL A 44 -5.85 6.07 -9.70
CA VAL A 44 -5.94 4.84 -10.47
C VAL A 44 -6.92 3.88 -9.83
N THR A 45 -7.81 3.32 -10.65
CA THR A 45 -8.75 2.28 -10.25
C THR A 45 -8.54 1.05 -11.13
N PHE A 46 -8.22 -0.07 -10.51
CA PHE A 46 -8.20 -1.39 -11.14
C PHE A 46 -9.56 -2.04 -10.90
N GLY A 47 -10.37 -2.17 -11.94
CA GLY A 47 -11.71 -2.75 -11.91
C GLY A 47 -11.72 -4.29 -11.80
N PRO A 48 -12.92 -4.88 -11.68
CA PRO A 48 -13.09 -6.31 -11.41
C PRO A 48 -12.53 -7.25 -12.50
N ALA A 49 -12.31 -6.76 -13.72
CA ALA A 49 -11.74 -7.54 -14.82
C ALA A 49 -10.28 -7.17 -15.13
N ALA A 50 -9.64 -6.35 -14.28
CA ALA A 50 -8.24 -5.99 -14.45
C ALA A 50 -7.33 -7.20 -14.22
N VAL A 51 -6.42 -7.45 -15.18
CA VAL A 51 -5.32 -8.41 -15.00
C VAL A 51 -4.03 -7.69 -15.34
N VAL A 52 -3.26 -7.36 -14.32
CA VAL A 52 -2.04 -6.57 -14.42
C VAL A 52 -0.85 -7.50 -14.36
N TYR A 53 -0.21 -7.70 -15.50
CA TYR A 53 1.06 -8.41 -15.60
C TYR A 53 2.21 -7.45 -15.32
N ILE A 54 3.08 -7.78 -14.39
CA ILE A 54 4.24 -6.95 -14.02
C ILE A 54 5.50 -7.76 -14.26
N GLU A 55 6.35 -7.30 -15.20
CA GLU A 55 7.64 -7.93 -15.47
C GLU A 55 8.64 -7.71 -14.33
N ASP A 56 9.58 -8.65 -14.21
CA ASP A 56 10.73 -8.51 -13.34
C ASP A 56 11.51 -7.23 -13.60
N GLY A 57 11.76 -6.46 -12.54
CA GLY A 57 12.41 -5.16 -12.59
C GLY A 57 11.50 -4.00 -13.00
N ALA A 58 10.24 -4.23 -13.37
CA ALA A 58 9.32 -3.14 -13.70
C ALA A 58 8.96 -2.32 -12.45
N THR A 59 9.10 -1.00 -12.54
CA THR A 59 8.83 -0.08 -11.42
C THR A 59 7.76 0.95 -11.77
N PRO A 60 6.48 0.55 -11.93
CA PRO A 60 5.42 1.51 -12.16
C PRO A 60 5.31 2.50 -11.00
N ILE A 61 5.28 3.79 -11.30
CA ILE A 61 5.23 4.87 -10.31
C ILE A 61 3.81 5.43 -10.23
N PHE A 62 3.25 5.45 -9.03
CA PHE A 62 1.98 6.09 -8.70
C PHE A 62 2.23 7.43 -8.00
N PHE A 63 1.85 8.51 -8.66
CA PHE A 63 1.82 9.88 -8.11
C PHE A 63 0.40 10.37 -7.81
N GLY A 64 -0.64 9.59 -8.15
CA GLY A 64 -2.02 9.94 -7.85
C GLY A 64 -2.30 9.97 -6.34
N LYS A 65 -3.51 10.39 -5.95
CA LYS A 65 -3.91 10.45 -4.53
C LYS A 65 -4.50 9.13 -4.07
N ASN A 66 -5.38 8.54 -4.87
CA ASN A 66 -6.13 7.34 -4.52
C ASN A 66 -5.83 6.20 -5.50
N MET A 67 -5.36 5.08 -4.96
CA MET A 67 -5.32 3.81 -5.66
C MET A 67 -6.44 2.92 -5.14
N VAL A 68 -7.32 2.49 -6.04
CA VAL A 68 -8.41 1.55 -5.73
C VAL A 68 -8.19 0.27 -6.52
N VAL A 69 -8.22 -0.86 -5.84
CA VAL A 69 -8.06 -2.20 -6.41
C VAL A 69 -9.30 -3.01 -6.07
N ASP A 70 -10.13 -3.26 -7.09
CA ASP A 70 -11.32 -4.07 -6.94
C ASP A 70 -10.99 -5.50 -6.46
N PRO A 71 -11.83 -6.13 -5.62
CA PRO A 71 -11.67 -7.52 -5.20
C PRO A 71 -11.66 -8.56 -6.35
N GLY A 72 -11.98 -8.21 -7.59
CA GLY A 72 -11.83 -9.07 -8.77
C GLY A 72 -10.55 -8.84 -9.57
N ALA A 73 -9.81 -7.76 -9.32
CA ALA A 73 -8.55 -7.47 -10.02
C ALA A 73 -7.49 -8.55 -9.77
N ARG A 74 -6.48 -8.68 -10.63
CA ARG A 74 -5.38 -9.64 -10.42
C ARG A 74 -4.05 -9.01 -10.78
N PHE A 75 -3.03 -9.22 -9.96
CA PHE A 75 -1.65 -8.82 -10.27
C PHE A 75 -0.82 -10.09 -10.42
N VAL A 76 -0.09 -10.19 -11.52
CA VAL A 76 0.64 -11.41 -11.91
C VAL A 76 2.08 -11.05 -12.25
N SER A 77 3.05 -11.73 -11.64
CA SER A 77 4.46 -11.57 -11.99
C SER A 77 4.77 -12.23 -13.33
N LEU A 78 5.61 -11.58 -14.13
CA LEU A 78 6.19 -12.16 -15.35
C LEU A 78 7.72 -12.21 -15.26
N PRO A 79 8.36 -13.28 -15.76
CA PRO A 79 7.76 -14.47 -16.36
C PRO A 79 7.12 -15.38 -15.30
N GLY A 80 5.89 -15.86 -15.57
CA GLY A 80 5.03 -16.62 -14.64
C GLY A 80 5.50 -18.04 -14.29
N ASN A 81 6.80 -18.26 -14.10
CA ASN A 81 7.42 -19.55 -13.82
C ASN A 81 7.63 -19.77 -12.30
N SER A 82 6.59 -19.60 -11.49
CA SER A 82 6.69 -19.72 -10.02
C SER A 82 7.73 -18.79 -9.38
N GLN A 83 8.10 -17.70 -10.05
CA GLN A 83 8.98 -16.67 -9.52
C GLN A 83 8.14 -15.65 -8.75
N THR A 84 8.58 -15.33 -7.53
CA THR A 84 8.20 -14.11 -6.83
C THR A 84 8.78 -12.95 -7.63
N GLY A 85 8.00 -12.43 -8.59
CA GLY A 85 8.51 -11.42 -9.51
C GLY A 85 9.02 -10.19 -8.76
N THR A 86 10.02 -9.52 -9.34
CA THR A 86 10.72 -8.38 -8.70
C THR A 86 10.10 -7.02 -9.01
N GLY A 87 9.16 -6.97 -9.96
CA GLY A 87 8.45 -5.75 -10.32
C GLY A 87 7.60 -5.19 -9.18
N ARG A 88 7.60 -3.87 -9.00
CA ARG A 88 7.11 -3.21 -7.79
C ARG A 88 6.40 -1.88 -8.08
N ILE A 89 5.20 -1.73 -7.54
CA ILE A 89 4.46 -0.46 -7.61
C ILE A 89 5.02 0.50 -6.57
N ILE A 90 5.48 1.66 -7.01
CA ILE A 90 6.05 2.70 -6.14
C ILE A 90 5.02 3.77 -5.85
N PHE A 91 4.65 3.92 -4.58
CA PHE A 91 3.88 5.04 -4.05
C PHE A 91 4.84 6.18 -3.76
N ARG A 92 4.89 7.17 -4.65
CA ARG A 92 5.86 8.27 -4.58
C ARG A 92 5.19 9.60 -4.33
N ASP A 93 5.62 10.29 -3.27
CA ASP A 93 5.30 11.72 -3.10
C ASP A 93 6.12 12.58 -4.06
N ASN A 94 5.67 13.81 -4.31
CA ASN A 94 6.27 14.74 -5.26
C ASN A 94 6.02 14.38 -6.74
N ASN A 95 4.77 14.57 -7.18
CA ASN A 95 4.42 14.54 -8.59
C ASN A 95 5.25 15.61 -9.35
N PRO A 96 6.10 15.24 -10.34
CA PRO A 96 6.96 16.18 -11.05
C PRO A 96 6.19 17.29 -11.78
N ILE A 97 4.92 17.03 -12.12
CA ILE A 97 4.04 17.97 -12.81
C ILE A 97 3.33 18.89 -11.80
N TYR A 98 3.16 18.44 -10.55
CA TYR A 98 2.49 19.18 -9.48
C TYR A 98 3.29 19.08 -8.17
N PRO A 99 4.38 19.85 -8.05
CA PRO A 99 5.12 19.93 -6.81
C PRO A 99 4.19 20.27 -5.65
N SER A 100 4.33 19.57 -4.52
CA SER A 100 3.46 19.68 -3.33
C SER A 100 2.08 18.98 -3.42
N TYR A 101 1.85 18.11 -4.41
CA TYR A 101 0.60 17.35 -4.54
C TYR A 101 0.80 15.90 -5.06
N PRO A 102 -0.01 14.92 -4.61
CA PRO A 102 -0.71 14.86 -3.34
C PRO A 102 0.27 14.52 -2.22
N LEU A 103 -0.03 15.03 -1.04
CA LEU A 103 0.86 14.94 0.11
C LEU A 103 0.87 13.52 0.70
N GLN A 104 -0.27 12.95 1.09
CA GLN A 104 -0.40 11.55 1.52
C GLN A 104 -1.25 10.77 0.51
N GLN A 105 -0.80 9.57 0.15
CA GLN A 105 -1.51 8.70 -0.80
C GLN A 105 -2.38 7.69 -0.06
N THR A 106 -3.41 7.18 -0.74
CA THR A 106 -4.31 6.16 -0.19
C THR A 106 -4.32 4.90 -1.03
N LEU A 107 -4.50 3.77 -0.35
CA LEU A 107 -4.71 2.46 -0.96
C LEU A 107 -6.01 1.85 -0.41
N ASN A 108 -6.92 1.54 -1.31
CA ASN A 108 -8.12 0.76 -1.04
C ASN A 108 -8.07 -0.52 -1.86
N GLY A 109 -7.99 -1.67 -1.20
CA GLY A 109 -8.22 -2.95 -1.84
C GLY A 109 -6.95 -3.74 -2.14
N GLY A 110 -7.11 -4.73 -3.02
CA GLY A 110 -6.15 -5.82 -3.15
C GLY A 110 -6.34 -6.89 -2.06
N TYR A 111 -7.53 -6.98 -1.46
CA TYR A 111 -7.91 -8.02 -0.51
C TYR A 111 -9.22 -8.66 -0.95
N SER A 112 -9.21 -9.95 -1.30
CA SER A 112 -10.41 -10.78 -1.40
C SER A 112 -10.28 -11.98 -0.46
N THR A 113 -11.38 -12.71 -0.28
CA THR A 113 -11.42 -13.97 0.46
C THR A 113 -10.81 -15.16 -0.32
N GLY A 114 -10.26 -14.93 -1.52
CA GLY A 114 -9.63 -15.94 -2.38
C GLY A 114 -8.13 -15.69 -2.57
N ALA A 115 -7.46 -16.59 -3.31
CA ALA A 115 -6.03 -16.51 -3.61
C ALA A 115 -5.64 -15.26 -4.45
N ASP A 116 -6.60 -14.59 -5.08
CA ASP A 116 -6.45 -13.39 -5.90
C ASP A 116 -7.65 -12.45 -5.63
N PRO A 117 -7.50 -11.11 -5.47
CA PRO A 117 -6.38 -10.23 -5.74
C PRO A 117 -5.46 -10.06 -4.55
N SER A 118 -4.18 -9.88 -4.87
CA SER A 118 -3.20 -9.27 -4.00
C SER A 118 -2.30 -8.39 -4.86
N LEU A 119 -1.73 -7.35 -4.27
CA LEU A 119 -0.61 -6.65 -4.89
C LEU A 119 0.65 -7.50 -4.69
N LEU A 120 1.53 -7.57 -5.68
CA LEU A 120 2.74 -8.38 -5.60
C LEU A 120 3.79 -7.73 -4.68
N ASN A 121 4.43 -6.68 -5.18
CA ASN A 121 5.38 -5.87 -4.44
C ASN A 121 4.92 -4.42 -4.45
N ILE A 122 5.04 -3.76 -3.30
CA ILE A 122 4.84 -2.32 -3.19
C ILE A 122 6.06 -1.66 -2.56
N GLU A 123 6.28 -0.41 -2.92
CA GLU A 123 7.27 0.47 -2.30
C GLU A 123 6.59 1.73 -1.77
N VAL A 124 6.86 2.05 -0.51
CA VAL A 124 6.47 3.33 0.08
C VAL A 124 7.66 4.27 -0.02
N ASP A 125 7.59 5.20 -0.96
CA ASP A 125 8.54 6.28 -1.18
C ASP A 125 7.80 7.63 -1.06
N ASN A 126 7.07 7.78 0.04
CA ASN A 126 6.21 8.91 0.30
C ASN A 126 6.42 9.37 1.75
N ALA A 127 7.03 10.54 1.98
CA ALA A 127 7.38 11.00 3.32
C ALA A 127 6.16 11.18 4.25
N LEU A 128 4.98 11.42 3.70
CA LEU A 128 3.73 11.54 4.45
C LEU A 128 2.96 10.20 4.53
N GLY A 129 3.50 9.17 3.90
CA GLY A 129 3.08 7.78 4.01
C GLY A 129 1.95 7.37 3.06
N LEU A 130 1.60 6.09 3.20
CA LEU A 130 0.51 5.42 2.51
C LEU A 130 -0.59 5.10 3.52
N SER A 131 -1.79 5.62 3.31
CA SER A 131 -2.92 5.47 4.22
C SER A 131 -3.92 4.45 3.68
N LEU A 132 -4.22 3.41 4.45
CA LEU A 132 -5.22 2.43 4.04
C LEU A 132 -6.63 3.00 4.17
N THR A 133 -7.40 2.89 3.11
CA THR A 133 -8.83 3.23 3.05
C THR A 133 -9.71 2.00 2.75
N GLY A 134 -9.08 0.84 2.62
CA GLY A 134 -9.65 -0.50 2.54
C GLY A 134 -8.59 -1.54 2.95
N ASN A 135 -9.01 -2.78 3.20
CA ASN A 135 -8.05 -3.86 3.46
C ASN A 135 -7.17 -4.08 2.21
N ALA A 136 -5.90 -4.37 2.43
CA ALA A 136 -4.94 -4.66 1.36
C ALA A 136 -4.19 -5.95 1.64
N ARG A 137 -3.95 -6.76 0.61
CA ARG A 137 -3.11 -7.97 0.68
C ARG A 137 -1.89 -7.82 -0.22
N ILE A 138 -0.72 -8.12 0.33
CA ILE A 138 0.57 -8.13 -0.37
C ILE A 138 1.12 -9.55 -0.35
N THR A 139 1.59 -10.06 -1.49
CA THR A 139 2.09 -11.45 -1.61
C THR A 139 3.60 -11.59 -1.60
N ASN A 140 4.36 -10.56 -1.97
CA ASN A 140 5.83 -10.70 -2.03
C ASN A 140 6.57 -9.74 -1.09
N THR A 141 6.47 -8.44 -1.29
CA THR A 141 7.30 -7.51 -0.52
C THR A 141 6.63 -6.16 -0.33
N VAL A 142 6.73 -5.65 0.89
CA VAL A 142 6.55 -4.24 1.22
C VAL A 142 7.91 -3.62 1.50
N GLN A 143 8.38 -2.80 0.55
CA GLN A 143 9.64 -2.07 0.66
C GLN A 143 9.36 -0.68 1.24
N PHE A 144 10.12 -0.28 2.25
CA PHE A 144 10.09 1.09 2.76
C PHE A 144 11.29 1.89 2.25
N THR A 145 11.04 2.97 1.54
CA THR A 145 12.06 3.96 1.16
C THR A 145 11.90 5.19 2.03
N ARG A 146 10.69 5.77 2.09
CA ARG A 146 10.32 6.90 2.95
C ARG A 146 8.87 6.80 3.41
N GLY A 147 8.63 7.18 4.67
CA GLY A 147 7.31 7.26 5.30
C GLY A 147 6.71 5.92 5.74
N HIS A 148 5.52 6.00 6.31
CA HIS A 148 4.85 4.89 6.98
C HIS A 148 3.71 4.31 6.16
N ILE A 149 3.23 3.12 6.53
CA ILE A 149 1.88 2.66 6.16
C ILE A 149 0.96 2.88 7.35
N TYR A 150 -0.09 3.68 7.20
CA TYR A 150 -1.10 3.91 8.23
C TYR A 150 -2.28 2.98 8.01
N LEU A 151 -2.56 2.12 8.98
CA LEU A 151 -3.62 1.11 8.86
C LEU A 151 -5.02 1.72 9.03
N ASN A 152 -5.16 2.79 9.82
CA ASN A 152 -6.45 3.32 10.25
C ASN A 152 -7.32 2.17 10.79
N ASN A 153 -8.45 1.89 10.14
CA ASN A 153 -9.39 0.84 10.53
C ASN A 153 -9.31 -0.41 9.65
N PHE A 154 -8.26 -0.54 8.83
CA PHE A 154 -8.12 -1.57 7.82
C PHE A 154 -6.89 -2.43 8.04
N ASN A 155 -6.96 -3.67 7.55
CA ASN A 155 -5.90 -4.64 7.72
C ASN A 155 -4.92 -4.58 6.55
N LEU A 156 -3.63 -4.67 6.89
CA LEU A 156 -2.59 -5.02 5.94
C LEU A 156 -2.29 -6.51 6.08
N VAL A 157 -2.61 -7.29 5.07
CA VAL A 157 -2.41 -8.73 5.05
C VAL A 157 -1.18 -9.06 4.22
N LEU A 158 -0.25 -9.79 4.81
CA LEU A 158 0.91 -10.35 4.17
C LEU A 158 0.67 -11.84 3.98
N ASP A 159 0.81 -12.35 2.75
CA ASP A 159 0.73 -13.80 2.53
C ASP A 159 1.88 -14.57 3.21
N ASN A 160 1.97 -15.88 3.01
CA ASN A 160 3.01 -16.75 3.56
C ASN A 160 4.46 -16.39 3.17
N ASP A 161 4.69 -15.87 1.98
CA ASP A 161 5.99 -15.50 1.42
C ASP A 161 6.30 -14.00 1.55
N ALA A 162 5.27 -13.19 1.83
CA ALA A 162 5.42 -11.74 1.94
C ALA A 162 6.32 -11.27 3.10
N THR A 163 7.22 -10.32 2.82
CA THR A 163 8.12 -9.71 3.82
C THR A 163 8.03 -8.19 3.88
N PHE A 164 8.47 -7.62 5.01
CA PHE A 164 8.78 -6.19 5.14
C PHE A 164 10.28 -5.98 4.98
N ASN A 165 10.68 -5.00 4.16
CA ASN A 165 12.08 -4.68 3.90
C ASN A 165 12.39 -3.21 4.17
N ASN A 166 13.60 -2.95 4.68
CA ASN A 166 14.13 -1.60 4.95
C ASN A 166 13.24 -0.74 5.87
N PHE A 167 12.51 -1.34 6.80
CA PHE A 167 11.81 -0.59 7.84
C PHE A 167 12.77 -0.11 8.92
N ASN A 168 12.44 0.99 9.60
CA ASN A 168 13.09 1.47 10.81
C ASN A 168 12.17 2.45 11.56
N VAL A 169 12.68 3.16 12.57
CA VAL A 169 11.91 4.13 13.35
C VAL A 169 11.22 5.24 12.53
N SER A 170 11.75 5.60 11.36
CA SER A 170 11.19 6.64 10.49
C SER A 170 10.30 6.10 9.36
N LYS A 171 10.17 4.78 9.24
CA LYS A 171 9.41 4.12 8.15
C LYS A 171 9.04 2.69 8.53
N HIS A 172 7.75 2.48 8.79
CA HIS A 172 7.21 1.24 9.32
C HIS A 172 5.68 1.28 9.25
N VAL A 173 5.00 0.27 9.78
CA VAL A 173 3.53 0.23 9.82
C VAL A 173 3.00 0.86 11.11
N VAL A 174 2.04 1.76 11.00
CA VAL A 174 1.41 2.44 12.12
C VAL A 174 -0.02 1.91 12.29
N THR A 175 -0.30 1.26 13.41
CA THR A 175 -1.60 0.66 13.76
C THR A 175 -2.52 1.66 14.49
N ASN A 176 -2.69 2.85 13.91
CA ASN A 176 -3.34 4.06 14.47
C ASN A 176 -4.88 4.03 14.58
N GLY A 177 -5.51 2.85 14.57
CA GLY A 177 -6.97 2.71 14.64
C GLY A 177 -7.40 1.31 15.06
N THR A 178 -8.28 0.65 14.31
CA THR A 178 -8.66 -0.75 14.58
C THR A 178 -7.97 -1.77 13.69
N GLY A 179 -7.24 -1.34 12.68
CA GLY A 179 -6.53 -2.21 11.75
C GLY A 179 -5.39 -3.00 12.39
N VAL A 180 -5.14 -4.20 11.87
CA VAL A 180 -4.02 -5.07 12.27
C VAL A 180 -3.11 -5.39 11.08
N VAL A 181 -1.84 -5.67 11.35
CA VAL A 181 -0.99 -6.38 10.40
C VAL A 181 -1.25 -7.87 10.55
N VAL A 182 -1.59 -8.55 9.46
CA VAL A 182 -1.79 -9.99 9.42
C VAL A 182 -0.63 -10.62 8.67
N LYS A 183 0.04 -11.61 9.27
CA LYS A 183 0.94 -12.51 8.56
C LYS A 183 0.26 -13.87 8.41
N GLU A 184 0.02 -14.30 7.18
CA GLU A 184 -0.65 -15.55 6.88
C GLU A 184 0.29 -16.76 6.98
N ALA A 185 -0.30 -17.90 7.31
CA ALA A 185 0.32 -19.23 7.29
C ALA A 185 1.72 -19.30 7.91
N VAL A 186 1.91 -18.72 9.10
CA VAL A 186 3.16 -18.83 9.86
C VAL A 186 3.29 -20.27 10.35
N ASN A 187 4.29 -21.00 9.86
CA ASN A 187 4.53 -22.40 10.23
C ASN A 187 4.97 -22.57 11.68
N ASN A 188 4.82 -23.79 12.22
CA ASN A 188 5.37 -24.14 13.54
C ASN A 188 6.90 -23.92 13.56
N GLY A 189 7.39 -23.24 14.60
CA GLY A 189 8.79 -22.83 14.77
C GLY A 189 9.20 -21.60 13.96
N ALA A 190 8.38 -21.12 13.02
CA ALA A 190 8.70 -19.93 12.24
C ALA A 190 8.50 -18.66 13.07
N SER A 191 9.37 -17.67 12.85
CA SER A 191 9.29 -16.35 13.47
C SER A 191 9.07 -15.27 12.42
N PHE A 192 8.29 -14.25 12.74
CA PHE A 192 8.10 -13.09 11.89
C PHE A 192 8.23 -11.81 12.72
N LEU A 193 8.97 -10.83 12.20
CA LEU A 193 9.12 -9.52 12.81
C LEU A 193 8.12 -8.54 12.19
N PHE A 194 7.31 -7.95 13.06
CA PHE A 194 6.30 -6.96 12.73
C PHE A 194 6.85 -5.56 13.05
N PRO A 195 7.16 -4.73 12.05
CA PRO A 195 7.63 -3.37 12.27
C PRO A 195 6.42 -2.45 12.51
N VAL A 196 5.91 -2.48 13.73
CA VAL A 196 4.67 -1.78 14.10
C VAL A 196 4.87 -0.70 15.15
N SER A 197 3.92 0.23 15.20
CA SER A 197 3.77 1.22 16.26
C SER A 197 2.31 1.65 16.41
N ILE A 198 1.97 2.37 17.48
CA ILE A 198 0.68 3.09 17.53
C ILE A 198 0.74 4.46 16.82
N THR A 199 1.91 5.11 16.79
CA THR A 199 2.14 6.40 16.10
C THR A 199 3.45 6.40 15.31
N GLY A 200 3.62 7.30 14.34
CA GLY A 200 4.81 7.33 13.48
C GLY A 200 6.15 7.59 14.20
N MET A 201 6.12 8.11 15.43
CA MET A 201 7.33 8.41 16.22
C MET A 201 7.65 7.35 17.28
N ASP A 202 6.87 6.28 17.36
CA ASP A 202 6.86 5.36 18.51
C ASP A 202 7.10 3.90 18.09
N TYR A 203 8.28 3.64 17.51
CA TYR A 203 8.59 2.36 16.90
C TYR A 203 8.80 1.24 17.93
N THR A 204 7.88 0.28 17.95
CA THR A 204 7.89 -0.86 18.88
C THR A 204 7.74 -2.18 18.11
N PRO A 205 8.79 -2.62 17.39
CA PRO A 205 8.72 -3.85 16.61
C PRO A 205 8.51 -5.07 17.53
N ALA A 206 7.77 -6.05 17.02
CA ALA A 206 7.51 -7.29 17.74
C ALA A 206 7.93 -8.50 16.89
N THR A 207 8.72 -9.41 17.45
CA THR A 207 9.00 -10.71 16.84
C THR A 207 8.10 -11.75 17.47
N ILE A 208 7.30 -12.44 16.66
CA ILE A 208 6.42 -13.51 17.13
C ILE A 208 6.88 -14.83 16.52
N THR A 209 7.14 -15.82 17.39
CA THR A 209 7.41 -17.20 16.99
C THR A 209 6.15 -18.03 17.17
N ASN A 210 5.70 -18.71 16.11
CA ASN A 210 4.56 -19.61 16.22
C ASN A 210 5.02 -20.97 16.78
N ASN A 211 4.63 -21.29 18.01
CA ASN A 211 4.94 -22.58 18.65
C ASN A 211 3.76 -23.58 18.59
N SER A 212 2.87 -23.48 17.60
CA SER A 212 1.83 -24.49 17.36
C SER A 212 1.58 -24.67 15.87
N ALA A 213 0.45 -25.31 15.49
CA ALA A 213 0.09 -25.52 14.09
C ALA A 213 0.09 -24.22 13.26
N THR A 214 0.26 -24.37 11.95
CA THR A 214 0.27 -23.25 10.99
C THR A 214 -0.98 -22.39 11.15
N ARG A 215 -0.79 -21.08 11.31
CA ARG A 215 -1.88 -20.13 11.54
C ARG A 215 -1.53 -18.73 11.08
N ASN A 216 -2.54 -17.87 11.04
CA ASN A 216 -2.36 -16.44 10.82
C ASN A 216 -2.03 -15.76 12.15
N ILE A 217 -1.11 -14.79 12.11
CA ILE A 217 -0.72 -13.99 13.27
C ILE A 217 -1.13 -12.54 13.01
N ASN A 218 -1.94 -11.99 13.91
CA ASN A 218 -2.45 -10.62 13.83
C ASN A 218 -1.75 -9.75 14.88
N VAL A 219 -1.20 -8.62 14.48
CA VAL A 219 -0.45 -7.71 15.36
C VAL A 219 -0.99 -6.30 15.27
N GLN A 220 -1.19 -5.70 16.44
CA GLN A 220 -1.52 -4.29 16.61
C GLN A 220 -1.01 -3.80 17.96
N VAL A 221 -0.53 -2.55 17.98
CA VAL A 221 -0.17 -1.86 19.21
C VAL A 221 -1.38 -1.08 19.72
N LYS A 222 -1.77 -1.29 20.99
CA LYS A 222 -2.98 -0.70 21.59
C LYS A 222 -2.72 0.34 22.67
N ASN A 223 -1.76 0.09 23.55
CA ASN A 223 -1.45 0.99 24.66
C ASN A 223 -0.04 0.74 25.18
N TYR A 224 0.70 1.81 25.47
CA TYR A 224 1.98 1.73 26.18
C TYR A 224 1.84 2.02 27.66
N SER A 225 0.98 2.97 28.06
CA SER A 225 0.86 3.42 29.45
C SER A 225 0.30 2.36 30.40
N GLY A 226 -0.40 1.36 29.85
CA GLY A 226 -0.91 0.20 30.59
C GLY A 226 -0.13 -1.09 30.41
N SER A 227 0.91 -1.10 29.56
CA SER A 227 1.68 -2.31 29.26
C SER A 227 2.89 -2.40 30.18
N ALA A 228 2.89 -3.35 31.11
CA ALA A 228 4.14 -3.74 31.76
C ALA A 228 5.10 -4.29 30.69
N SER A 229 6.40 -3.95 30.76
CA SER A 229 7.42 -4.58 29.92
C SER A 229 7.59 -6.03 30.37
N ILE A 230 6.75 -6.91 29.82
CA ILE A 230 6.78 -8.35 30.07
C ILE A 230 6.86 -9.03 28.71
N GLU A 231 8.07 -9.45 28.35
CA GLU A 231 8.28 -10.47 27.32
C GLU A 231 7.63 -11.76 27.83
N SER A 232 6.43 -12.09 27.34
CA SER A 232 5.70 -13.27 27.77
C SER A 232 5.48 -14.21 26.59
N THR A 233 5.69 -15.50 26.84
CA THR A 233 5.20 -16.55 25.95
C THR A 233 3.69 -16.62 26.11
N PHE A 234 2.94 -16.13 25.12
CA PHE A 234 1.49 -16.31 25.08
C PHE A 234 1.20 -17.80 24.84
N ALA A 235 0.85 -18.53 25.88
CA ALA A 235 0.19 -19.82 25.73
C ALA A 235 -1.24 -19.53 25.23
N THR A 236 -1.47 -19.60 23.91
CA THR A 236 -2.80 -19.37 23.33
C THR A 236 -3.84 -20.32 23.95
N ARG A 237 -4.96 -19.77 24.42
CA ARG A 237 -6.24 -20.50 24.41
C ARG A 237 -6.66 -20.59 22.94
N GLY A 238 -6.91 -21.81 22.48
CA GLY A 238 -7.24 -22.15 21.10
C GLY A 238 -8.54 -21.53 20.60
#